data_AF-A0A1I6K7M5-F1
#
_entry.id   AF-A0A1I6K7M5-F1
#
_cell.length_a   1.000
_cell.length_b   1.000
_cell.length_c   1.000
_cell.angle_alpha   90.00
_cell.angle_beta   90.00
_cell.angle_gamma   90.00
#
_symmetry.space_group_name_H-M   'P 1'
#
loop_
_entity.id
_entity.type
_entity.pdbx_description
1 polymer ?
#
loop_
_entity_poly.entity_id
_entity_poly.type
_entity_poly.pdbx_seq_one_letter_code
_entity_poly.pdbx_strand_id
1 'polypeptide(L)'
;MSGLAHRRAARSPDAHRLLIRAIGEYLPDATFAATQSIPWASATFTGARHRLDLVLPSIEAATAFAAKAAELDLPLRGHIVADLVATAGADGCLTVEALTIEDA
;
A
#
# COMPACT_ATOMS: atom_id res chain seq x y z
N MET A 1 19.60 -35.73 9.19
CA MET A 1 18.18 -35.65 8.82
C MET A 1 17.41 -35.05 9.98
N SER A 2 17.01 -33.79 9.89
CA SER A 2 15.92 -33.24 10.70
C SER A 2 15.33 -32.08 9.91
N GLY A 3 14.26 -32.39 9.17
CA GLY A 3 13.50 -31.39 8.42
C GLY A 3 12.73 -30.54 9.42
N LEU A 4 13.11 -29.28 9.53
CA LEU A 4 12.24 -28.28 10.15
C LEU A 4 10.99 -28.22 9.27
N ALA A 5 9.88 -28.74 9.78
CA ALA A 5 8.58 -28.55 9.17
C ALA A 5 8.36 -27.04 9.04
N HIS A 6 8.48 -26.52 7.81
CA HIS A 6 7.93 -25.22 7.48
C HIS A 6 6.46 -25.31 7.84
N ARG A 7 6.09 -24.67 8.96
CA ARG A 7 4.69 -24.39 9.28
C ARG A 7 4.11 -23.83 7.99
N ARG A 8 3.15 -24.55 7.41
CA ARG A 8 2.45 -24.08 6.22
C ARG A 8 1.67 -22.86 6.70
N ALA A 9 2.29 -21.68 6.60
CA ALA A 9 1.63 -20.43 6.95
C ALA A 9 0.34 -20.42 6.13
N ALA A 10 -0.79 -20.28 6.82
CA ALA A 10 -2.02 -19.88 6.13
C ALA A 10 -1.62 -18.68 5.26
N ARG A 11 -1.92 -18.70 3.96
CA ARG A 11 -1.50 -17.62 3.04
C ARG A 11 -1.90 -16.30 3.69
N SER A 12 -0.92 -15.50 4.09
CA SER A 12 -1.18 -14.19 4.67
C SER A 12 -2.07 -13.42 3.69
N PRO A 13 -3.06 -12.64 4.16
CA PRO A 13 -3.86 -11.79 3.29
C PRO A 13 -2.95 -10.98 2.36
N ASP A 14 -3.32 -10.86 1.09
CA ASP A 14 -2.51 -10.14 0.10
C ASP A 14 -2.47 -8.64 0.45
N ALA A 15 -1.30 -8.17 0.90
CA ALA A 15 -1.07 -6.78 1.31
C ALA A 15 -1.47 -5.77 0.23
N HIS A 16 -1.26 -6.10 -1.05
CA HIS A 16 -1.61 -5.22 -2.15
C HIS A 16 -3.12 -4.99 -2.24
N ARG A 17 -3.92 -6.04 -2.07
CA ARG A 17 -5.39 -5.93 -2.05
C ARG A 17 -5.89 -5.18 -0.83
N LEU A 18 -5.28 -5.41 0.33
CA LEU A 18 -5.64 -4.70 1.55
C LEU A 18 -5.32 -3.20 1.44
N LEU A 19 -4.17 -2.85 0.87
CA LEU A 19 -3.79 -1.46 0.63
C LEU A 19 -4.74 -0.78 -0.36
N ILE A 20 -5.05 -1.40 -1.50
CA ILE A 20 -6.02 -0.86 -2.48
C ILE A 20 -7.36 -0.58 -1.80
N ARG A 21 -7.84 -1.53 -0.98
CA ARG A 21 -9.08 -1.37 -0.24
C ARG A 21 -9.00 -0.19 0.74
N ALA A 22 -7.95 -0.13 1.56
CA ALA A 22 -7.79 0.93 2.55
C ALA A 22 -7.72 2.32 1.87
N ILE A 23 -6.93 2.46 0.81
CA ILE A 23 -6.84 3.70 0.03
C ILE A 23 -8.19 4.06 -0.61
N GLY A 24 -8.93 3.08 -1.14
CA GLY A 24 -10.27 3.29 -1.69
C GLY A 24 -11.30 3.72 -0.63
N GLU A 25 -11.14 3.29 0.62
CA GLU A 25 -11.97 3.76 1.74
C GLU A 25 -11.66 5.24 2.10
N TYR A 26 -10.40 5.66 1.99
CA TYR A 26 -10.01 7.07 2.16
C TYR A 26 -10.39 7.97 0.98
N LEU A 27 -10.41 7.41 -0.23
CA LEU A 27 -10.62 8.13 -1.48
C LEU A 27 -11.76 7.47 -2.28
N PRO A 28 -13.03 7.55 -1.80
CA PRO A 28 -14.14 6.83 -2.40
C PRO A 28 -14.46 7.23 -3.85
N ASP A 29 -14.12 8.46 -4.23
CA ASP A 29 -14.35 8.99 -5.58
C ASP A 29 -13.14 8.80 -6.51
N ALA A 30 -12.07 8.15 -6.06
CA ALA A 30 -10.88 7.91 -6.87
C ALA A 30 -11.06 6.70 -7.79
N THR A 31 -10.58 6.84 -9.02
CA THR A 31 -10.45 5.72 -9.96
C THR A 31 -9.02 5.21 -9.96
N PHE A 32 -8.82 3.90 -9.75
CA PHE A 32 -7.51 3.27 -9.87
C PHE A 32 -7.19 3.04 -11.36
N ALA A 33 -6.22 3.78 -11.89
CA ALA A 33 -5.77 3.67 -13.28
C ALA A 33 -4.76 2.52 -13.46
N ALA A 34 -3.85 2.34 -12.50
CA ALA A 34 -2.90 1.23 -12.49
C ALA A 34 -2.49 0.86 -11.07
N THR A 35 -2.20 -0.43 -10.85
CA THR A 35 -1.73 -0.92 -9.55
C THR A 35 -0.61 -1.94 -9.76
N GLN A 36 0.47 -1.81 -9.00
CA GLN A 36 1.62 -2.69 -9.08
C GLN A 36 2.10 -3.06 -7.67
N SER A 37 2.66 -4.26 -7.56
CA SER A 37 3.24 -4.78 -6.33
C SER A 37 4.47 -5.61 -6.67
N ILE A 38 5.59 -5.32 -6.02
CA ILE A 38 6.85 -6.02 -6.20
C ILE A 38 7.31 -6.54 -4.83
N PRO A 39 7.60 -7.85 -4.70
CA PRO A 39 8.16 -8.39 -3.46
C PRO A 39 9.43 -7.65 -3.04
N TRP A 40 9.57 -7.40 -1.75
CA TRP A 40 10.73 -6.73 -1.18
C TRP A 40 11.14 -7.42 0.12
N ALA A 41 12.43 -7.45 0.39
CA ALA A 41 12.96 -7.93 1.65
C ALA A 41 14.21 -7.12 2.05
N SER A 42 14.45 -7.05 3.35
CA SER A 42 15.68 -6.57 3.97
C SER A 42 16.30 -7.70 4.81
N ALA A 43 17.35 -7.40 5.58
CA ALA A 43 17.94 -8.38 6.49
C ALA A 43 16.99 -8.86 7.60
N THR A 44 16.01 -8.04 7.99
CA THR A 44 15.15 -8.29 9.16
C THR A 44 13.66 -8.35 8.83
N PHE A 45 13.24 -7.90 7.63
CA PHE A 45 11.83 -7.80 7.26
C PHE A 45 11.58 -8.33 5.85
N THR A 46 10.44 -9.01 5.68
CA THR A 46 9.85 -9.40 4.39
C THR A 46 8.62 -8.54 4.12
N GLY A 47 8.30 -8.32 2.85
CA GLY A 47 7.19 -7.44 2.48
C GLY A 47 7.08 -7.18 0.99
N ALA A 48 6.55 -6.01 0.63
CA ALA A 48 6.34 -5.59 -0.74
C ALA A 48 6.40 -4.07 -0.89
N ARG A 49 6.83 -3.62 -2.07
CA ARG A 49 6.68 -2.24 -2.53
C ARG A 49 5.48 -2.16 -3.47
N HIS A 50 4.62 -1.20 -3.23
CA HIS A 50 3.41 -0.97 -4.00
C HIS A 50 3.46 0.39 -4.68
N ARG A 51 2.88 0.43 -5.88
CA ARG A 51 2.57 1.67 -6.59
C ARG A 51 1.11 1.62 -7.02
N LEU A 52 0.35 2.65 -6.69
CA LEU A 52 -1.03 2.85 -7.09
C LEU A 52 -1.11 4.18 -7.81
N ASP A 53 -1.55 4.17 -9.06
CA ASP A 53 -1.83 5.37 -9.82
C ASP A 53 -3.36 5.56 -9.87
N LEU A 54 -3.82 6.69 -9.34
CA LEU A 54 -5.23 7.04 -9.21
C LEU A 54 -5.53 8.35 -9.96
N VAL A 55 -6.80 8.52 -10.31
CA VAL A 55 -7.37 9.78 -10.79
C VAL A 55 -8.49 10.18 -9.83
N LEU A 56 -8.38 11.38 -9.27
CA LEU A 56 -9.37 11.98 -8.38
C LEU A 56 -10.21 13.03 -9.14
N PRO A 57 -11.39 13.42 -8.61
CA PRO A 57 -12.25 14.42 -9.26
C PRO A 57 -11.62 15.81 -9.41
N SER A 58 -10.57 16.13 -8.64
CA SER A 58 -9.90 17.43 -8.71
C SER A 58 -8.44 17.39 -8.22
N ILE A 59 -7.67 18.39 -8.62
CA ILE A 59 -6.27 18.59 -8.19
C ILE A 59 -6.21 18.88 -6.68
N GLU A 60 -7.19 19.59 -6.14
CA GLU A 60 -7.28 19.92 -4.72
C GLU A 60 -7.44 18.66 -3.88
N ALA A 61 -8.28 17.71 -4.31
CA ALA A 61 -8.44 16.43 -3.63
C ALA A 61 -7.14 15.62 -3.61
N ALA A 62 -6.45 15.53 -4.77
CA ALA A 62 -5.16 14.86 -4.87
C ALA A 62 -4.10 15.52 -3.97
N THR A 63 -4.03 16.84 -3.97
CA THR A 63 -3.07 17.63 -3.18
C THR A 63 -3.35 17.51 -1.68
N ALA A 64 -4.62 17.55 -1.27
CA ALA A 64 -5.02 17.41 0.13
C ALA A 64 -4.68 16.03 0.69
N PHE A 65 -4.86 14.98 -0.12
CA PHE A 65 -4.43 13.64 0.27
C PHE A 65 -2.90 13.53 0.34
N ALA A 66 -2.19 14.02 -0.69
CA ALA A 66 -0.73 14.01 -0.75
C ALA A 66 -0.09 14.68 0.48
N ALA A 67 -0.65 15.80 0.94
CA ALA A 67 -0.17 16.54 2.11
C ALA A 67 -0.32 15.78 3.44
N LYS A 68 -1.20 14.77 3.51
CA LYS A 68 -1.50 14.02 4.74
C LYS A 68 -1.01 12.58 4.72
N ALA A 69 -0.63 12.06 3.56
CA ALA A 69 -0.36 10.64 3.37
C ALA A 69 0.70 10.08 4.35
N ALA A 70 1.79 10.80 4.58
CA ALA A 70 2.85 10.37 5.49
C ALA A 70 2.42 10.24 6.96
N GLU A 71 1.28 10.84 7.33
CA GLU A 71 0.72 10.81 8.69
C GLU A 71 -0.42 9.80 8.82
N LEU A 72 -0.83 9.14 7.73
CA LEU A 72 -1.94 8.19 7.76
C LEU A 72 -1.53 6.90 8.47
N ASP A 73 -2.30 6.55 9.49
CA ASP A 73 -2.28 5.20 10.05
C ASP A 73 -3.20 4.29 9.21
N LEU A 74 -2.58 3.32 8.53
CA LEU A 74 -3.26 2.36 7.65
C LEU A 74 -3.09 0.94 8.21
N PRO A 75 -3.98 0.51 9.13
CA PRO A 75 -3.91 -0.83 9.68
C PRO A 75 -4.29 -1.87 8.61
N LEU A 76 -3.31 -2.70 8.21
CA LEU A 76 -3.51 -3.80 7.27
C LEU A 76 -3.40 -5.12 8.03
N ARG A 77 -4.40 -6.00 7.95
CA ARG A 77 -4.36 -7.26 8.70
C ARG A 77 -3.13 -8.09 8.31
N GLY A 78 -2.26 -8.37 9.28
CA GLY A 78 -1.05 -9.17 9.11
C GLY A 78 0.10 -8.44 8.41
N HIS A 79 -0.01 -7.12 8.24
CA HIS A 79 1.01 -6.28 7.61
C HIS A 79 1.09 -4.91 8.27
N ILE A 80 2.25 -4.27 8.18
CA ILE A 80 2.47 -2.90 8.64
C ILE A 80 2.84 -2.06 7.41
N VAL A 81 2.19 -0.91 7.24
CA VAL A 81 2.62 0.11 6.25
C VAL A 81 3.79 0.87 6.87
N ALA A 82 5.00 0.50 6.46
CA ALA A 82 6.25 1.07 6.99
C ALA A 82 6.58 2.44 6.38
N ASP A 83 6.12 2.67 5.15
CA ASP A 83 6.27 3.95 4.45
C ASP A 83 5.08 4.17 3.52
N LEU A 84 4.63 5.42 3.42
CA LEU A 84 3.55 5.84 2.53
C LEU A 84 3.84 7.25 1.99
N VAL A 85 4.08 7.33 0.70
CA VAL A 85 4.31 8.59 -0.01
C VAL A 85 3.20 8.75 -1.04
N ALA A 86 2.64 9.96 -1.11
CA ALA A 86 1.68 10.31 -2.13
C ALA A 86 2.10 11.60 -2.83
N THR A 87 2.05 11.59 -4.17
CA THR A 87 2.43 12.71 -5.02
C THR A 87 1.26 13.09 -5.90
N ALA A 88 0.76 14.32 -5.73
CA ALA A 88 -0.27 14.87 -6.60
C ALA A 88 0.36 15.34 -7.93
N GLY A 89 -0.31 15.00 -9.03
CA GLY A 89 -0.01 15.47 -10.38
C GLY A 89 -1.08 16.43 -10.90
N ALA A 90 -0.98 16.77 -12.19
CA ALA A 90 -2.00 17.54 -12.89
C ALA A 90 -3.32 16.76 -13.03
N ASP A 91 -4.42 17.47 -13.29
CA ASP A 91 -5.73 16.90 -13.63
C ASP A 91 -6.27 15.86 -12.63
N GLY A 92 -5.94 16.02 -11.35
CA GLY A 92 -6.38 15.11 -10.29
C GLY A 92 -5.62 13.77 -10.25
N CYS A 93 -4.53 13.63 -11.02
CA CYS A 93 -3.67 12.46 -10.93
C CYS A 93 -3.02 12.38 -9.54
N LEU A 94 -2.93 11.16 -9.00
CA LEU A 94 -2.28 10.88 -7.73
C LEU A 94 -1.51 9.58 -7.84
N THR A 95 -0.23 9.63 -7.51
CA THR A 95 0.58 8.43 -7.32
C THR A 95 0.74 8.18 -5.83
N VAL A 96 0.43 6.96 -5.38
CA VAL A 96 0.67 6.48 -4.03
C VAL A 96 1.70 5.35 -4.08
N GLU A 97 2.78 5.51 -3.34
CA GLU A 97 3.85 4.51 -3.18
C GLU A 97 3.89 4.08 -1.72
N ALA A 98 3.86 2.77 -1.47
CA ALA A 98 3.82 2.22 -0.12
C ALA A 98 4.82 1.08 0.04
N LEU A 99 5.45 1.02 1.21
CA LEU A 99 6.22 -0.14 1.66
C LEU A 99 5.42 -0.86 2.74
N THR A 100 5.03 -2.11 2.50
CA THR A 100 4.45 -2.96 3.54
C THR A 100 5.44 -4.01 3.99
N ILE A 101 5.43 -4.35 5.27
CA ILE A 101 6.15 -5.49 5.84
C ILE A 101 5.16 -6.47 6.49
N GLU A 102 5.49 -7.75 6.49
CA GLU A 102 4.70 -8.79 7.16
C GLU A 102 4.79 -8.63 8.68
N ASP A 103 3.65 -8.71 9.36
CA ASP A 103 3.58 -8.71 10.82
C ASP A 103 3.92 -10.12 11.35
N ALA A 104 4.80 -10.20 12.35
CA ALA A 104 5.46 -11.44 12.79
C ALA A 104 4.64 -12.28 13.77
#